data_AF-A0A661SR48-F1
#
_entry.id   AF-A0A661SR48-F1
#
_cell.length_a   1.000
_cell.length_b   1.000
_cell.length_c   1.000
_cell.angle_alpha   90.00
_cell.angle_beta   90.00
_cell.angle_gamma   90.00
#
_symmetry.space_group_name_H-M   'P 1'
#
loop_
_entity.id
_entity.type
_entity.pdbx_description
1 polymer ?
#
loop_
_entity_poly.entity_id
_entity_poly.type
_entity_poly.pdbx_seq_one_letter_code
_entity_poly.pdbx_strand_id
1 'polypeptide(L)' 'MRIKTGIKGGKGLGDCVADIANALGLDEVAKKYEQTSGKPCGCNERRKILNKAVSNVPLTG' A
#
# COMPACT_ATOMS: atom_id res chain seq x y z
N MET A 1 13.73 -2.33 -15.38
CA MET A 1 12.45 -2.95 -14.99
C MET A 1 11.40 -1.85 -14.92
N ARG A 2 10.41 -1.81 -15.82
CA ARG A 2 9.29 -0.84 -15.74
C ARG A 2 8.37 -1.31 -14.62
N ILE A 3 8.51 -0.71 -13.45
CA ILE A 3 7.62 -0.94 -12.32
C ILE A 3 6.26 -0.40 -12.77
N LYS A 4 5.33 -1.27 -13.17
CA LYS A 4 3.97 -0.87 -13.57
C LYS A 4 3.25 -0.44 -12.30
N THR A 5 3.46 0.79 -11.87
CA THR A 5 2.74 1.33 -10.72
C THR A 5 1.29 1.59 -11.17
N GLY A 6 0.32 0.90 -10.56
CA GLY A 6 -1.11 1.01 -10.87
C GLY A 6 -1.76 2.29 -10.36
N ILE A 7 -0.95 3.33 -10.13
CA ILE A 7 -1.37 4.63 -9.59
C ILE A 7 -2.20 5.34 -10.66
N LYS A 8 -3.52 5.30 -10.48
CA LYS A 8 -4.46 6.14 -11.19
C LYS A 8 -4.89 7.26 -10.27
N GLY A 9 -4.90 8.51 -10.77
CA GLY A 9 -5.50 9.63 -10.05
C GLY A 9 -6.94 9.29 -9.64
N GLY A 10 -7.30 9.56 -8.40
CA GLY A 10 -8.59 9.15 -7.83
C GLY A 10 -8.57 7.86 -6.98
N LYS A 11 -7.45 7.12 -6.92
CA LYS A 11 -7.26 6.06 -5.91
C LYS A 11 -6.93 6.68 -4.54
N GLY A 12 -7.40 6.05 -3.47
CA GLY A 12 -7.05 6.43 -2.09
C GLY A 12 -5.58 6.19 -1.76
N LEU A 13 -5.03 6.91 -0.77
CA LEU A 13 -3.59 6.83 -0.41
C LEU A 13 -3.14 5.43 -0.06
N GLY A 14 -3.94 4.72 0.73
CA GLY A 14 -3.63 3.35 1.12
C GLY A 14 -3.54 2.41 -0.09
N ASP A 15 -4.39 2.60 -1.09
CA ASP A 15 -4.39 1.76 -2.30
C ASP A 15 -3.14 2.04 -3.14
N CYS A 16 -2.75 3.31 -3.29
CA CYS A 16 -1.50 3.69 -3.95
C CYS A 16 -0.27 3.14 -3.21
N VAL A 17 -0.23 3.26 -1.89
CA VAL A 17 0.88 2.72 -1.07
C VAL A 17 0.95 1.20 -1.18
N ALA A 18 -0.19 0.50 -1.23
CA ALA A 18 -0.24 -0.94 -1.44
C ALA A 18 0.27 -1.34 -2.83
N ASP A 19 -0.15 -0.64 -3.90
CA ASP A 19 0.33 -0.86 -5.26
C ASP A 19 1.86 -0.67 -5.34
N ILE A 20 2.38 0.41 -4.74
CA ILE A 20 3.83 0.70 -4.70
C ILE A 20 4.57 -0.38 -3.88
N ALA A 21 4.07 -0.72 -2.70
CA ALA A 21 4.68 -1.73 -1.84
C ALA A 21 4.73 -3.10 -2.54
N ASN A 22 3.67 -3.47 -3.26
CA ASN A 22 3.61 -4.69 -4.03
C ASN A 22 4.63 -4.68 -5.17
N ALA A 23 4.71 -3.57 -5.90
CA ALA A 23 5.60 -3.42 -7.03
C ALA A 23 7.09 -3.34 -6.62
N LEU A 24 7.36 -2.89 -5.38
CA LEU A 24 8.69 -2.87 -4.76
C LEU A 24 9.02 -4.19 -4.03
N GLY A 25 8.09 -5.13 -3.92
CA GLY A 25 8.30 -6.40 -3.20
C GLY A 25 8.29 -6.28 -1.67
N LEU A 26 7.83 -5.14 -1.14
CA LEU A 26 7.72 -4.89 0.31
C LEU A 26 6.63 -5.74 0.96
N ASP A 27 5.62 -6.20 0.20
CA ASP A 27 4.62 -7.16 0.68
C ASP A 27 5.26 -8.45 1.20
N GLU A 28 6.31 -8.94 0.53
CA GLU A 28 6.97 -10.18 0.92
C GLU A 28 7.79 -9.99 2.20
N VAL A 29 8.43 -8.82 2.33
CA VAL A 29 9.14 -8.40 3.54
C VAL A 29 8.17 -8.25 4.70
N ALA A 30 7.03 -7.59 4.49
CA ALA A 30 5.99 -7.42 5.50
C ALA A 30 5.47 -8.77 5.98
N LYS A 31 5.20 -9.71 5.06
CA LYS A 31 4.71 -11.05 5.38
C LYS A 31 5.72 -11.87 6.20
N LYS A 32 7.02 -11.78 5.89
CA LYS A 32 8.08 -12.39 6.70
C LYS A 32 8.22 -11.72 8.06
N TYR A 33 8.02 -10.41 8.12
CA TYR A 33 8.03 -9.66 9.37
C TYR A 33 6.84 -10.02 10.25
N GLU A 34 5.65 -10.25 9.69
CA GLU A 34 4.47 -10.73 10.41
C GLU A 34 4.70 -12.13 11.01
N GLN A 35 5.26 -13.04 10.22
CA GLN A 35 5.61 -14.39 10.69
C GLN A 35 6.64 -14.36 11.81
N THR A 36 7.62 -13.47 11.71
CA THR A 36 8.71 -13.35 12.70
C THR A 36 8.26 -12.60 13.95
N SER A 37 7.47 -11.54 13.79
CA SER A 37 7.02 -10.68 14.88
C SER A 37 5.79 -11.24 15.60
N GLY A 38 5.09 -12.22 15.02
CA GLY A 38 3.86 -12.77 15.56
C GLY A 38 2.69 -11.78 15.65
N LYS A 39 2.85 -10.58 15.09
CA LYS A 39 1.83 -9.53 15.05
C LYS A 39 1.23 -9.46 13.64
N PRO A 40 -0.09 -9.46 13.50
CA PRO A 40 -0.71 -9.17 12.21
C PRO A 40 -0.34 -7.74 11.79
N CYS A 41 0.10 -7.55 10.56
CA CYS A 41 0.44 -6.26 9.96
C CYS A 41 -0.75 -5.29 10.08
N GLY A 42 -1.98 -5.83 9.96
CA GLY A 42 -3.17 -4.99 9.82
C GLY A 42 -3.14 -4.17 8.53
N CYS A 43 -2.35 -4.58 7.54
CA CYS A 43 -2.10 -3.88 6.28
C CYS A 43 -3.42 -3.45 5.60
N ASN A 44 -4.46 -4.29 5.62
CA ASN A 44 -5.77 -3.98 5.03
C ASN A 44 -6.56 -2.91 5.83
N GLU A 45 -6.50 -2.97 7.16
CA GLU A 45 -7.17 -1.98 8.01
C GLU A 45 -6.47 -0.62 7.91
N ARG A 46 -5.13 -0.61 7.95
CA ARG A 46 -4.33 0.59 7.70
C ARG A 46 -4.60 1.15 6.31
N ARG A 47 -4.71 0.30 5.30
CA ARG A 47 -5.09 0.70 3.93
C ARG A 47 -6.45 1.39 3.90
N LYS A 48 -7.46 0.81 4.55
CA LYS A 48 -8.81 1.42 4.65
C LYS A 48 -8.80 2.74 5.41
N ILE A 49 -8.07 2.83 6.51
CA ILE A 49 -7.94 4.06 7.30
C ILE A 49 -7.27 5.15 6.46
N LEU A 50 -6.16 4.83 5.78
CA LEU A 50 -5.48 5.76 4.88
C LEU A 50 -6.35 6.17 3.69
N ASN A 51 -7.12 5.23 3.12
CA ASN A 51 -8.08 5.53 2.05
C ASN A 51 -9.26 6.38 2.53
N LYS A 52 -9.65 6.30 3.80
CA LYS A 52 -10.69 7.15 4.38
C LYS A 52 -10.17 8.53 4.76
N ALA A 53 -8.96 8.61 5.29
CA ALA A 53 -8.31 9.85 5.67
C ALA A 53 -7.94 10.67 4.42
N VAL A 54 -7.48 9.98 3.38
CA VAL A 54 -7.13 10.58 2.08
C VAL A 54 -7.76 9.73 0.97
N SER A 55 -9.03 10.05 0.71
CA SER A 55 -9.86 9.44 -0.33
C SER A 55 -9.41 9.78 -1.74
N ASN A 56 -8.64 10.86 -1.90
CA ASN A 56 -8.08 11.24 -3.18
C ASN A 56 -6.63 11.64 -3.01
N VAL A 57 -5.74 10.89 -3.65
CA VAL A 57 -4.33 11.25 -3.75
C VAL A 57 -4.16 12.28 -4.86
N PRO A 58 -3.70 13.51 -4.55
CA PRO A 58 -3.28 14.44 -5.58
C PRO A 58 -1.89 14.02 -6.07
N LEU A 59 -1.81 12.88 -6.77
CA LEU A 59 -0.67 12.56 -7.66
C LEU A 59 -0.96 13.12 -9.07
N THR A 60 -1.59 14.28 -9.11
CA THR A 60 -1.49 15.21 -10.23
C THR A 60 -0.16 15.91 -10.08
N GLY A 61 0.87 15.37 -10.74
CA GLY A 61 2.02 16.16 -11.14
C GLY A 61 1.62 17.20 -12.18
#